data_AF-A0A328TMR5-F1
#
_entry.id   AF-A0A328TMR5-F1
#
_cell.length_a   1.000
_cell.length_b   1.000
_cell.length_c   1.000
_cell.angle_alpha   90.00
_cell.angle_beta   90.00
_cell.angle_gamma   90.00
#
_symmetry.space_group_name_H-M   'P 1'
#
loop_
_entity.id
_entity.type
_entity.pdbx_description
1 polymer ?
#
loop_
_entity_poly.entity_id
_entity_poly.type
_entity_poly.pdbx_seq_one_letter_code
_entity_poly.pdbx_strand_id
1 'polypeptide(L)' 'MLWPVLVDHYKELRSAYALLINEHQNSAAERAVVKQADALCAYLKYLEELSAGNNEFLLAKARLEKTLAQRHSTEMGYFV' A
#
# COMPACT_ATOMS: atom_id res chain seq x y z
N MET A 1 -7.86 -21.03 20.03
CA MET A 1 -6.76 -22.01 20.13
C MET A 1 -6.37 -22.65 18.78
N LEU A 2 -6.91 -22.19 17.62
CA LEU A 2 -6.64 -22.78 16.30
C LEU A 2 -5.53 -22.08 15.49
N TRP A 3 -5.13 -20.86 15.89
CA TRP A 3 -4.12 -20.07 15.18
C TRP A 3 -2.73 -20.73 15.10
N PRO A 4 -2.18 -21.34 16.17
CA PRO A 4 -0.85 -21.97 16.10
C PRO A 4 -0.79 -23.21 15.20
N VAL A 5 -1.91 -23.95 15.07
CA VAL A 5 -1.96 -25.22 14.32
C VAL A 5 -2.06 -24.99 12.80
N LEU A 6 -2.74 -23.92 12.38
CA LEU A 6 -2.81 -23.50 10.97
C LEU A 6 -1.47 -22.96 10.45
N VAL A 7 -0.69 -22.32 11.32
CA VAL A 7 0.63 -21.72 11.00
C VAL A 7 1.69 -22.78 10.69
N ASP A 8 1.53 -23.99 11.21
CA ASP A 8 2.45 -25.12 11.03
C ASP A 8 2.12 -26.02 9.84
N HIS A 9 0.87 -26.04 9.36
CA HIS A 9 0.42 -26.91 8.26
C HIS A 9 1.05 -26.60 6.90
N TYR A 10 1.53 -25.37 6.70
CA TYR A 10 2.06 -24.90 5.42
C TYR A 10 3.53 -24.49 5.48
N LYS A 11 4.30 -25.07 6.42
CA LYS A 11 5.73 -24.76 6.58
C LYS A 11 6.52 -24.87 5.27
N GLU A 12 6.20 -25.88 4.46
CA GLU A 12 6.85 -26.11 3.16
C GLU A 12 6.58 -25.00 2.14
N LEU A 13 5.42 -24.33 2.23
CA LEU A 13 5.06 -23.22 1.33
C LEU A 13 5.74 -21.90 1.74
N ARG A 14 6.28 -21.80 2.96
CA ARG A 14 6.84 -20.53 3.46
C ARG A 14 7.96 -20.00 2.58
N SER A 15 8.87 -20.86 2.14
CA SER A 15 9.98 -20.46 1.27
C SER A 15 9.47 -20.05 -0.11
N ALA A 16 8.53 -20.80 -0.69
CA ALA A 16 7.96 -20.53 -2.00
C ALA A 16 7.22 -19.19 -2.08
N TYR A 17 6.55 -18.77 -0.99
CA TYR A 17 5.81 -17.51 -0.93
C TYR A 17 6.58 -16.36 -0.29
N ALA A 18 7.78 -16.61 0.28
CA ALA A 18 8.52 -15.58 1.02
C ALA A 18 8.71 -14.31 0.20
N LEU A 19 9.09 -14.43 -1.08
CA LEU A 19 9.32 -13.28 -1.97
C LEU A 19 8.04 -12.46 -2.22
N LEU A 20 6.87 -13.09 -2.14
CA LEU A 20 5.58 -12.43 -2.41
C LEU A 20 5.02 -11.69 -1.20
N ILE A 21 5.24 -12.23 0.01
CA ILE A 21 4.60 -11.73 1.24
C ILE A 21 5.57 -10.99 2.16
N ASN A 22 6.88 -11.24 2.05
CA ASN A 22 7.89 -10.63 2.90
C ASN A 22 8.53 -9.44 2.17
N GLU A 23 8.06 -8.22 2.47
CA GLU A 23 8.59 -6.99 1.87
C GLU A 23 10.09 -6.76 2.15
N HIS A 24 10.68 -7.42 3.16
CA HIS A 24 12.12 -7.36 3.44
C HIS A 24 12.96 -8.12 2.40
N GLN A 25 12.37 -9.03 1.63
CA GLN A 25 13.06 -9.72 0.53
C GLN A 25 13.08 -8.90 -0.76
N ASN A 26 12.25 -7.87 -0.87
CA ASN A 26 12.22 -6.98 -2.02
C ASN A 26 13.42 -6.02 -1.99
N SER A 27 13.80 -5.48 -3.13
CA SER A 27 14.74 -4.36 -3.19
C SER A 27 14.12 -3.08 -2.62
N ALA A 28 14.96 -2.11 -2.27
CA ALA A 28 14.48 -0.80 -1.82
C ALA A 28 13.67 -0.08 -2.92
N ALA A 29 14.05 -0.25 -4.18
CA ALA A 29 13.35 0.32 -5.33
C ALA A 29 11.95 -0.29 -5.50
N GLU A 30 11.83 -1.62 -5.46
CA GLU A 30 10.52 -2.30 -5.55
C GLU A 30 9.61 -1.90 -4.38
N ARG A 31 10.15 -1.82 -3.15
CA ARG A 31 9.38 -1.31 -2.01
C ARG A 31 8.90 0.12 -2.23
N ALA A 32 9.75 1.00 -2.77
CA ALA A 32 9.37 2.38 -3.05
C ALA A 32 8.19 2.46 -4.04
N VAL A 33 8.27 1.71 -5.14
CA VAL A 33 7.19 1.64 -6.16
C VAL A 33 5.88 1.12 -5.55
N VAL A 34 5.93 0.06 -4.72
CA VAL A 34 4.72 -0.47 -4.08
C VAL A 34 4.11 0.57 -3.12
N LYS A 35 4.92 1.27 -2.33
CA LYS A 35 4.41 2.33 -1.42
C LYS A 35 3.91 3.56 -2.17
N GLN A 36 4.44 3.85 -3.36
CA GLN A 36 3.92 4.89 -4.26
C GLN A 36 2.54 4.50 -4.80
N ALA A 37 2.39 3.28 -5.31
CA ALA A 37 1.12 2.75 -5.79
C ALA A 37 0.05 2.72 -4.69
N ASP A 38 0.40 2.29 -3.48
CA ASP A 38 -0.46 2.34 -2.29
C ASP A 38 -0.99 3.75 -2.00
N ALA A 39 -0.11 4.76 -2.04
CA ALA A 39 -0.51 6.15 -1.83
C ALA A 39 -1.43 6.68 -2.94
N LEU A 40 -1.17 6.31 -4.21
CA LEU A 40 -2.02 6.66 -5.34
C LEU A 40 -3.42 6.02 -5.22
N CYS A 41 -3.51 4.74 -4.86
CA CYS A 41 -4.80 4.07 -4.64
C CYS A 41 -5.60 4.76 -3.53
N ALA A 42 -4.94 5.14 -2.42
CA ALA A 42 -5.59 5.89 -1.35
C ALA A 42 -6.10 7.27 -1.85
N TYR A 43 -5.33 7.94 -2.72
CA TYR A 43 -5.74 9.21 -3.33
C TYR A 43 -6.94 9.07 -4.26
N LEU A 44 -6.94 8.06 -5.14
CA LEU A 44 -8.08 7.76 -6.00
C LEU A 44 -9.32 7.46 -5.18
N LYS A 45 -9.19 6.66 -4.11
CA LYS A 45 -10.31 6.38 -3.22
C LYS A 45 -10.86 7.66 -2.55
N TYR A 46 -9.98 8.57 -2.14
CA TYR A 46 -10.40 9.88 -1.63
C TYR A 46 -11.16 10.71 -2.67
N LEU A 47 -10.73 10.72 -3.94
CA LEU A 47 -11.44 11.42 -5.02
C LEU A 47 -12.82 10.83 -5.29
N GLU A 48 -12.96 9.51 -5.26
CA GLU A 48 -14.25 8.82 -5.38
C GLU A 48 -15.22 9.24 -4.28
N GLU A 49 -14.79 9.19 -3.02
CA GLU A 49 -15.60 9.60 -1.87
C GLU A 49 -16.00 11.08 -1.95
N LEU A 50 -15.06 11.95 -2.35
CA LEU A 50 -15.34 13.36 -2.57
C LEU A 50 -16.39 13.56 -3.67
N SER A 51 -16.28 12.83 -4.78
CA SER A 51 -17.25 12.88 -5.89
C SER A 51 -18.64 12.39 -5.48
N ALA A 52 -18.71 11.46 -4.52
CA ALA A 52 -19.95 10.97 -3.92
C ALA A 52 -20.54 11.93 -2.87
N GLY A 53 -19.87 13.06 -2.60
CA GLY A 53 -20.29 14.04 -1.60
C GLY A 53 -19.94 13.66 -0.15
N ASN A 54 -19.12 12.64 0.04
CA ASN A 54 -18.69 12.20 1.36
C ASN A 54 -17.50 13.03 1.87
N ASN A 55 -17.80 13.98 2.76
CA ASN A 55 -16.81 14.89 3.34
C ASN A 55 -16.09 14.33 4.58
N GLU A 56 -16.42 13.12 5.04
CA GLU A 56 -15.77 12.51 6.22
C GLU A 56 -14.25 12.35 6.04
N PHE A 57 -13.81 12.20 4.79
CA PHE A 57 -12.39 12.01 4.45
C PHE A 57 -11.59 13.31 4.32
N LEU A 58 -12.20 14.49 4.45
CA LEU A 58 -11.49 15.77 4.36
C LEU A 58 -10.40 15.91 5.44
N LEU A 59 -10.62 15.35 6.63
CA LEU A 59 -9.60 15.34 7.70
C LEU A 59 -8.40 14.45 7.36
N ALA A 60 -8.61 13.39 6.56
CA ALA A 60 -7.53 12.51 6.12
C ALA A 60 -6.73 13.09 4.95
N LYS A 61 -7.28 14.06 4.22
CA LYS A 61 -6.67 14.70 3.04
C LYS A 61 -5.26 15.24 3.32
N ALA A 62 -5.09 16.04 4.36
CA ALA A 62 -3.79 16.66 4.66
C ALA A 62 -2.68 15.61 4.92
N ARG A 63 -3.03 14.49 5.55
CA ARG A 63 -2.10 13.38 5.78
C ARG A 63 -1.80 12.63 4.48
N LEU A 64 -2.79 12.47 3.62
CA LEU A 64 -2.65 11.81 2.33
C LEU A 64 -1.77 12.64 1.37
N GLU A 65 -2.02 13.94 1.25
CA GLU A 65 -1.20 14.88 0.46
C GLU A 65 0.25 14.89 0.92
N LYS A 66 0.47 14.90 2.25
CA LYS A 66 1.83 14.78 2.81
C LYS A 66 2.49 13.46 2.43
N THR A 67 1.74 12.36 2.44
CA THR A 67 2.25 11.02 2.08
C THR A 67 2.61 10.95 0.60
N LEU A 68 1.78 11.51 -0.29
CA LEU A 68 2.06 11.63 -1.72
C LEU A 68 3.32 12.45 -1.98
N ALA A 69 3.43 13.63 -1.37
CA ALA A 69 4.59 14.50 -1.53
C ALA A 69 5.89 13.84 -1.04
N GLN A 70 5.85 13.12 0.08
CA GLN A 70 7.00 12.39 0.61
C GLN A 70 7.44 11.20 -0.25
N ARG A 71 6.53 10.61 -1.02
CA ARG A 71 6.78 9.45 -1.87
C ARG A 71 6.92 9.82 -3.36
N HIS A 72 6.90 11.10 -3.68
CA HIS A 72 6.91 11.60 -5.06
C HIS A 72 8.07 11.04 -5.89
N SER A 73 7.78 10.70 -7.14
CA SER A 73 8.76 10.38 -8.18
C SER A 73 8.26 10.85 -9.53
N THR A 74 9.12 10.82 -10.54
CA THR A 74 8.77 11.21 -11.92
C THR A 74 7.58 10.41 -12.44
N GLU A 75 7.53 9.10 -12.14
CA GLU A 75 6.47 8.20 -12.54
C GLU A 75 5.15 8.54 -11.84
N MET A 76 5.17 8.84 -10.54
CA MET A 76 3.98 9.30 -9.82
C MET A 76 3.47 10.62 -10.38
N GLY A 77 4.36 11.56 -10.71
CA GLY A 77 4.00 12.83 -11.34
C GLY A 77 3.44 12.71 -12.75
N TYR A 78 3.69 11.59 -13.45
CA TYR A 78 3.03 11.30 -14.73
C TYR A 78 1.58 10.82 -14.54
N PHE A 79 1.26 10.17 -13.42
CA PHE A 79 -0.05 9.60 -13.13
C PHE A 79 -1.06 10.59 -12.51
N VAL A 80 -0.57 11.62 -11.81
CA VAL A 80 -1.38 12.65 -11.14
C VAL A 80 -1.62 13.83 -12.08
#